data_AF-A0A7S3TNU0-F1
#
_entry.id   AF-A0A7S3TNU0-F1
#
_cell.length_a   1.000
_cell.length_b   1.000
_cell.length_c   1.000
_cell.angle_alpha   90.00
_cell.angle_beta   90.00
_cell.angle_gamma   90.00
#
_symmetry.space_group_name_H-M   'P 1'
#
loop_
_entity.id
_entity.type
_entity.pdbx_description
1 polymer ?
#
loop_
_entity_poly.entity_id
_entity_poly.type
_entity_poly.pdbx_seq_one_letter_code
_entity_poly.pdbx_strand_id
1 'polypeptide(L)'
;MLEINADTKTKDNVFVGIKVAVQYQVNGDSQSIQDAMYKLTNPRAQIESYVLDVVRSSVPKIDLDNVFLEKEEIAASIKEMLGETMGRFGYSILATPVTDIEPNMEVKRAMNEINKAKRLRQAAVDEGEAIKIRSIKEAEAEAARTEIQAKADAEAKFMQGQGIARQRQAIVSGLRDSVNCFKADVAGVDSKQVIGVLLVPQRAGFVLCARVFPVARR
;
A
#
# COMPACT_ATOMS: atom_id res chain seq x y z
N MET A 1 -45.75 6.89 11.92
CA MET A 1 -44.61 7.39 11.13
C MET A 1 -45.15 7.82 9.78
N LEU A 2 -44.83 9.05 9.37
CA LEU A 2 -45.23 9.61 8.08
C LEU A 2 -43.98 9.76 7.24
N GLU A 3 -43.96 9.14 6.06
CA GLU A 3 -42.87 9.28 5.10
C GLU A 3 -43.23 10.36 4.08
N ILE A 4 -42.31 11.29 3.86
CA ILE A 4 -42.49 12.43 2.97
C ILE A 4 -41.33 12.45 2.00
N ASN A 5 -41.65 12.56 0.72
CA ASN A 5 -40.68 12.71 -0.36
C ASN A 5 -40.66 14.19 -0.78
N ALA A 6 -39.48 14.80 -0.72
CA ALA A 6 -39.26 16.20 -1.03
C ALA A 6 -38.26 16.32 -2.18
N ASP A 7 -38.73 16.79 -3.32
CA ASP A 7 -37.86 17.12 -4.46
C ASP A 7 -37.38 18.57 -4.36
N THR A 8 -36.07 18.74 -4.47
CA THR A 8 -35.41 20.05 -4.39
C THR A 8 -34.16 20.11 -5.26
N LYS A 9 -33.57 21.30 -5.35
CA LYS A 9 -32.29 21.53 -6.02
C LYS A 9 -31.22 21.87 -5.00
N THR A 10 -30.02 21.34 -5.20
CA THR A 10 -28.84 21.74 -4.43
C THR A 10 -28.26 23.05 -4.98
N LYS A 11 -27.26 23.60 -4.30
CA LYS A 11 -26.51 24.79 -4.74
C LYS A 11 -25.87 24.63 -6.12
N ASP A 12 -25.48 23.41 -6.48
CA ASP A 12 -24.92 23.04 -7.79
C ASP A 12 -25.99 22.87 -8.89
N ASN A 13 -27.24 23.25 -8.63
CA ASN A 13 -28.39 23.10 -9.54
C ASN A 13 -28.64 21.63 -9.96
N VAL A 14 -28.32 20.69 -9.07
CA VAL A 14 -28.65 19.26 -9.23
C VAL A 14 -29.98 18.97 -8.56
N PHE A 15 -30.87 18.29 -9.28
CA PHE A 15 -32.12 17.79 -8.69
C PHE A 15 -31.84 16.57 -7.80
N VAL A 16 -32.36 16.64 -6.57
CA VAL A 16 -32.27 15.60 -5.55
C VAL A 16 -33.65 15.33 -4.94
N GLY A 17 -33.97 14.05 -4.77
CA GLY A 17 -35.13 13.60 -4.01
C GLY A 17 -34.70 13.24 -2.60
N ILE A 18 -35.30 13.86 -1.58
CA ILE A 18 -34.99 13.62 -0.17
C ILE A 18 -36.18 12.94 0.47
N LYS A 19 -35.94 11.81 1.12
CA LYS A 19 -36.96 11.08 1.90
C LYS A 19 -36.77 11.41 3.37
N VAL A 20 -37.84 11.89 4.01
CA VAL A 20 -37.86 12.25 5.43
C VAL A 20 -38.94 11.46 6.11
N ALA A 21 -38.60 10.82 7.24
CA ALA A 21 -39.58 10.18 8.09
C ALA A 21 -39.88 11.05 9.30
N VAL A 22 -41.14 11.36 9.54
CA VAL A 22 -41.60 12.12 10.71
C VAL A 22 -42.29 11.18 11.70
N GLN A 23 -41.76 11.16 12.91
CA GLN A 23 -42.35 10.49 14.06
C GLN A 23 -42.99 11.54 14.97
N TYR A 24 -44.30 11.46 15.13
CA TYR A 24 -45.07 12.38 15.94
C TYR A 24 -46.10 11.63 16.78
N GLN A 25 -46.46 12.22 17.92
CA GLN A 25 -47.50 11.74 18.83
C GLN A 25 -48.35 12.93 19.31
N VAL A 26 -49.57 12.65 19.75
CA VAL A 26 -50.40 13.67 20.42
C VAL A 26 -50.02 13.70 21.90
N ASN A 27 -49.90 14.89 22.48
CA ASN A 27 -49.63 15.03 23.91
C ASN A 27 -50.82 14.49 24.74
N GLY A 28 -50.52 13.86 25.89
CA GLY A 28 -51.52 13.21 26.74
C GLY A 28 -52.46 14.16 27.50
N ASP A 29 -52.25 15.47 27.39
CA ASP A 29 -53.07 16.47 28.07
C ASP A 29 -54.47 16.55 27.45
N SER A 30 -55.51 16.66 28.28
CA SER A 30 -56.90 16.74 27.81
C SER A 30 -57.15 17.91 26.85
N GLN A 31 -56.43 19.03 27.01
CA GLN A 31 -56.49 20.17 26.10
C GLN A 31 -55.79 19.87 24.75
N SER A 32 -54.62 19.25 24.78
CA SER A 32 -53.87 18.87 23.57
C SER A 32 -54.63 17.87 22.71
N ILE A 33 -55.37 16.94 23.33
CA ILE A 33 -56.21 15.97 22.62
C ILE A 33 -57.40 16.67 21.94
N GLN A 34 -58.04 17.64 22.61
CA GLN A 34 -59.12 18.44 22.02
C GLN A 34 -58.60 19.29 20.86
N ASP A 35 -57.45 19.94 21.06
CA ASP A 35 -56.82 20.78 20.04
C ASP A 35 -56.43 19.97 18.80
N ALA A 36 -55.83 18.79 19.00
CA ALA A 36 -55.43 17.91 17.91
C ALA A 36 -56.63 17.39 17.09
N MET A 37 -57.80 17.20 17.71
CA MET A 37 -59.01 16.72 17.04
C MET A 37 -59.86 17.82 16.39
N TYR A 38 -59.94 19.00 17.00
CA TYR A 38 -60.86 20.04 16.56
C TYR A 38 -60.20 21.22 15.84
N LYS A 39 -58.94 21.54 16.11
CA LYS A 39 -58.29 22.72 15.51
C LYS A 39 -57.68 22.44 14.13
N LEU A 40 -57.35 21.18 13.82
CA LEU A 40 -56.59 20.84 12.63
C LEU A 40 -57.32 19.80 11.78
N THR A 41 -57.73 20.19 10.56
CA THR A 41 -58.51 19.31 9.66
C THR A 41 -57.67 18.15 9.11
N ASN A 42 -56.41 18.38 8.74
CA ASN A 42 -55.52 17.35 8.22
C ASN A 42 -54.07 17.54 8.73
N PRO A 43 -53.68 16.89 9.84
CA PRO A 43 -52.32 16.99 10.38
C PRO A 43 -51.25 16.47 9.44
N ARG A 44 -51.54 15.43 8.65
CA ARG A 44 -50.54 14.84 7.76
C ARG A 44 -50.15 15.78 6.64
N ALA A 45 -51.14 16.37 5.97
CA ALA A 45 -50.90 17.34 4.89
C ALA A 45 -50.18 18.59 5.41
N GLN A 46 -50.52 19.04 6.63
CA GLN A 46 -49.86 20.19 7.24
C GLN A 46 -48.38 19.89 7.56
N ILE A 47 -48.10 18.72 8.16
CA ILE A 47 -46.71 18.28 8.42
C ILE A 47 -45.93 18.20 7.11
N GLU A 48 -46.51 17.59 6.07
CA GLU A 48 -45.89 17.47 4.76
C GLU A 48 -45.52 18.84 4.16
N SER A 49 -46.44 19.80 4.21
CA SER A 49 -46.19 21.16 3.71
C SER A 49 -45.01 21.84 4.41
N TYR A 50 -44.90 21.72 5.74
CA TYR A 50 -43.80 22.32 6.49
C TYR A 50 -42.47 21.62 6.21
N VAL A 51 -42.46 20.29 6.12
CA VAL A 51 -41.25 19.55 5.75
C VAL A 51 -40.75 19.98 4.37
N LEU A 52 -41.66 20.10 3.40
CA LEU A 52 -41.33 20.57 2.05
C LEU A 52 -40.74 21.98 2.06
N ASP A 53 -41.27 22.89 2.88
CA ASP A 53 -40.79 24.27 2.99
C ASP A 53 -39.37 24.35 3.59
N VAL A 54 -39.10 23.60 4.66
CA VAL A 54 -37.76 23.52 5.26
C VAL A 54 -36.75 22.92 4.27
N VAL A 55 -37.10 21.81 3.63
CA VAL A 55 -36.19 21.16 2.66
C VAL A 55 -35.91 22.08 1.48
N ARG A 56 -36.91 22.81 0.97
CA ARG A 56 -36.76 23.75 -0.15
C ARG A 56 -36.03 25.04 0.22
N SER A 57 -35.91 25.38 1.50
CA SER A 57 -35.20 26.58 1.95
C SER A 57 -33.76 26.29 2.41
N SER A 58 -33.50 25.10 2.96
CA SER A 58 -32.17 24.72 3.45
C SER A 58 -31.30 24.09 2.37
N VAL A 59 -31.81 23.13 1.59
CA VAL A 59 -31.00 22.34 0.66
C VAL A 59 -30.39 23.15 -0.49
N PRO A 60 -31.04 24.18 -1.07
CA PRO A 60 -30.41 24.98 -2.12
C PRO A 60 -29.17 25.77 -1.71
N LYS A 61 -28.89 25.88 -0.40
CA LYS A 61 -27.70 26.57 0.13
C LYS A 61 -26.48 25.65 0.22
N ILE A 62 -26.68 24.34 0.08
CA ILE A 62 -25.70 23.29 0.34
C ILE A 62 -25.30 22.65 -0.99
N ASP A 63 -24.00 22.37 -1.15
CA ASP A 63 -23.46 21.66 -2.32
C ASP A 63 -23.84 20.16 -2.26
N LEU A 64 -23.97 19.49 -3.41
CA LEU A 64 -24.48 18.10 -3.46
C LEU A 64 -23.69 17.13 -2.56
N ASP A 65 -22.37 17.26 -2.53
CA ASP A 65 -21.50 16.41 -1.71
C ASP A 65 -21.71 16.69 -0.20
N ASN A 66 -22.01 17.93 0.16
CA ASN A 66 -22.21 18.37 1.54
C ASN A 66 -23.62 18.04 2.05
N VAL A 67 -24.62 17.92 1.18
CA VAL A 67 -25.99 17.53 1.56
C VAL A 67 -26.01 16.19 2.30
N PHE A 68 -25.12 15.26 1.95
CA PHE A 68 -24.98 13.98 2.65
C PHE A 68 -24.34 14.09 4.04
N LEU A 69 -23.47 15.09 4.24
CA LEU A 69 -22.79 15.35 5.51
C LEU A 69 -23.71 16.11 6.47
N GLU A 70 -24.48 17.08 5.96
CA GLU A 70 -25.36 17.96 6.74
C GLU A 70 -26.77 17.38 6.96
N LYS A 71 -26.98 16.08 6.71
CA LYS A 71 -28.28 15.41 6.87
C LYS A 71 -28.86 15.56 8.28
N GLU A 72 -28.00 15.59 9.30
CA GLU A 72 -28.39 15.73 10.70
C GLU A 72 -28.84 17.16 11.01
N GLU A 73 -28.21 18.15 10.39
CA GLU A 73 -28.58 19.56 10.50
C GLU A 73 -29.93 19.83 9.84
N ILE A 74 -30.16 19.26 8.64
CA ILE A 74 -31.46 19.33 7.96
C ILE A 74 -32.55 18.68 8.83
N ALA A 75 -32.27 17.49 9.39
CA ALA A 75 -33.21 16.81 10.28
C ALA A 75 -33.53 17.65 11.54
N ALA A 76 -32.53 18.29 12.12
CA ALA A 76 -32.68 19.17 13.27
C ALA A 76 -33.54 20.41 12.95
N SER A 77 -33.28 21.09 11.82
CA SER A 77 -34.09 22.22 11.36
C SER A 77 -35.55 21.83 11.13
N ILE A 78 -35.80 20.66 10.53
CA ILE A 78 -37.16 20.13 10.35
C ILE A 78 -37.83 19.88 11.70
N LYS A 79 -37.10 19.31 12.67
CA LYS A 79 -37.63 19.03 14.02
C LYS A 79 -38.02 20.31 14.74
N GLU A 80 -37.17 21.32 14.68
CA GLU A 80 -37.38 22.60 15.36
C GLU A 80 -38.62 23.32 14.80
N MET A 81 -38.70 23.48 13.48
CA MET A 81 -39.84 24.17 12.85
C MET A 81 -41.16 23.42 13.04
N LEU A 82 -41.16 22.09 12.88
CA LEU A 82 -42.35 21.29 13.15
C LEU A 82 -42.72 21.33 14.64
N GLY A 83 -41.74 21.30 15.54
CA GLY A 83 -41.97 21.36 16.99
C GLY A 83 -42.66 22.64 17.42
N GLU A 84 -42.20 23.80 16.92
CA GLU A 84 -42.82 25.09 17.22
C GLU A 84 -44.26 25.18 16.68
N THR A 85 -44.46 24.75 15.43
CA THR A 85 -45.74 24.91 14.76
C THR A 85 -46.77 23.88 15.23
N MET A 86 -46.39 22.60 15.25
CA MET A 86 -47.29 21.50 15.62
C MET A 86 -47.54 21.43 17.14
N GLY A 87 -46.61 21.95 17.94
CA GLY A 87 -46.79 22.10 19.39
C GLY A 87 -48.02 22.93 19.75
N ARG A 88 -48.35 23.97 18.96
CA ARG A 88 -49.54 24.81 19.15
C ARG A 88 -50.87 24.07 18.93
N PHE A 89 -50.81 22.92 18.25
CA PHE A 89 -51.97 22.08 17.94
C PHE A 89 -52.00 20.80 18.78
N GLY A 90 -51.17 20.69 19.82
CA GLY A 90 -51.16 19.53 20.73
C GLY A 90 -50.35 18.34 20.24
N TYR A 91 -49.55 18.50 19.18
CA TYR A 91 -48.67 17.45 18.65
C TYR A 91 -47.24 17.63 19.14
N SER A 92 -46.58 16.52 19.45
CA SER A 92 -45.16 16.44 19.81
C SER A 92 -44.39 15.64 18.77
N ILE A 93 -43.28 16.21 18.30
CA ILE A 93 -42.40 15.61 17.30
C ILE A 93 -41.26 14.88 18.02
N LEU A 94 -41.23 13.56 17.88
CA LEU A 94 -40.23 12.70 18.52
C LEU A 94 -38.90 12.77 17.77
N ALA A 95 -38.94 12.44 16.47
CA ALA A 95 -37.77 12.37 15.60
C ALA A 95 -38.16 12.60 14.13
N THR A 96 -37.23 13.20 13.38
CA THR A 96 -37.40 13.51 11.94
C THR A 96 -36.19 13.06 11.12
N PRO A 97 -35.78 11.78 11.18
CA PRO A 97 -34.62 11.32 10.43
C PRO A 97 -34.83 11.47 8.92
N VAL A 98 -33.81 12.01 8.25
CA VAL A 98 -33.67 11.93 6.79
C VAL A 98 -33.25 10.50 6.46
N THR A 99 -34.11 9.76 5.77
CA THR A 99 -33.92 8.32 5.50
C THR A 99 -33.07 8.08 4.27
N ASP A 100 -33.23 8.89 3.23
CA ASP A 100 -32.57 8.68 1.95
C ASP A 100 -32.44 9.98 1.16
N ILE A 101 -31.39 10.08 0.33
CA ILE A 101 -31.11 11.22 -0.54
C ILE A 101 -30.66 10.66 -1.89
N GLU A 102 -31.52 10.81 -2.90
CA GLU A 102 -31.31 10.24 -4.23
C GLU A 102 -31.17 11.36 -5.28
N PRO A 103 -29.95 11.59 -5.80
CA PRO A 103 -29.78 12.47 -6.97
C PRO A 103 -30.33 11.78 -8.24
N ASN A 104 -30.61 12.59 -9.26
CA ASN A 104 -31.01 12.06 -10.58
C ASN A 104 -29.98 11.02 -11.09
N MET A 105 -30.49 9.93 -11.68
CA MET A 105 -29.73 8.80 -12.21
C MET A 105 -28.62 9.22 -13.18
N GLU A 106 -28.86 10.24 -14.01
CA GLU A 106 -27.84 10.75 -14.94
C GLU A 106 -26.65 11.36 -14.20
N VAL A 107 -26.91 12.17 -13.17
CA VAL A 107 -25.87 12.79 -12.35
C VAL A 107 -25.10 11.73 -11.57
N LYS A 108 -25.82 10.76 -10.98
CA LYS A 108 -25.21 9.64 -10.26
C LYS A 108 -24.23 8.84 -11.15
N ARG A 109 -24.62 8.58 -12.41
CA ARG A 109 -23.74 7.93 -13.39
C ARG A 109 -22.52 8.78 -13.72
N ALA A 110 -22.71 10.07 -14.03
CA ALA A 110 -21.62 10.98 -14.35
C ALA A 110 -20.59 11.10 -13.20
N MET A 111 -21.06 11.25 -11.96
CA MET A 111 -20.19 11.32 -10.79
C MET A 111 -19.42 10.01 -10.57
N ASN A 112 -20.07 8.86 -10.75
CA ASN A 112 -19.40 7.56 -10.63
C ASN A 112 -18.29 7.40 -11.69
N GLU A 113 -18.52 7.84 -12.93
CA GLU A 113 -17.50 7.83 -13.98
C GLU A 113 -16.35 8.79 -13.68
N ILE A 114 -16.63 10.00 -13.19
CA ILE A 114 -15.59 10.96 -12.78
C ILE A 114 -14.74 10.39 -11.64
N ASN A 115 -15.38 9.79 -10.63
CA ASN A 115 -14.68 9.17 -9.50
C ASN A 115 -13.85 7.97 -9.93
N LYS A 116 -14.39 7.12 -10.82
CA LYS A 116 -13.66 6.01 -11.43
C LYS A 116 -12.43 6.51 -12.19
N ALA A 117 -12.58 7.53 -13.04
CA ALA A 117 -11.48 8.13 -13.77
C ALA A 117 -10.42 8.73 -12.85
N LYS A 118 -10.83 9.43 -11.77
CA LYS A 118 -9.90 9.99 -10.76
C LYS A 118 -9.12 8.88 -10.05
N ARG A 119 -9.79 7.80 -9.65
CA ARG A 119 -9.14 6.62 -9.04
C ARG A 119 -8.17 5.93 -10.00
N LEU A 120 -8.55 5.78 -11.27
CA LEU A 120 -7.67 5.21 -12.29
C LEU A 120 -6.43 6.07 -12.54
N ARG A 121 -6.58 7.40 -12.58
CA ARG A 121 -5.44 8.31 -12.70
C ARG A 121 -4.50 8.20 -11.50
N GLN A 122 -5.04 8.16 -10.28
CA GLN A 122 -4.22 8.00 -9.09
C GLN A 122 -3.47 6.66 -9.10
N ALA A 123 -4.17 5.57 -9.43
CA ALA A 123 -3.55 4.25 -9.54
C ALA A 123 -2.42 4.22 -10.59
N ALA A 124 -2.60 4.87 -11.74
CA ALA A 124 -1.57 4.96 -12.77
C ALA A 124 -0.34 5.78 -12.32
N VAL A 125 -0.55 6.84 -11.53
CA VAL A 125 0.54 7.62 -10.93
C VAL A 125 1.30 6.77 -9.92
N ASP A 126 0.59 6.12 -9.00
CA ASP A 126 1.18 5.26 -7.97
C ASP A 126 1.95 4.08 -8.60
N GLU A 127 1.42 3.49 -9.67
CA GLU A 127 2.09 2.43 -10.44
C GLU A 127 3.35 2.96 -11.13
N GLY A 128 3.30 4.15 -11.73
CA GLY A 128 4.48 4.80 -12.31
C GLY A 128 5.57 5.07 -11.28
N GLU A 129 5.20 5.54 -10.10
CA GLU A 129 6.12 5.73 -8.97
C GLU A 129 6.70 4.40 -8.48
N ALA A 130 5.87 3.35 -8.37
CA ALA A 130 6.31 2.02 -7.99
C ALA A 130 7.32 1.43 -8.98
N ILE A 131 7.09 1.59 -10.29
CA ILE A 131 8.03 1.16 -11.34
C ILE A 131 9.36 1.91 -11.21
N LYS A 132 9.31 3.23 -10.99
CA LYS A 132 10.53 4.04 -10.80
C LYS A 132 11.33 3.57 -9.58
N ILE A 133 10.67 3.38 -8.44
CA ILE A 133 11.32 2.90 -7.21
C ILE A 133 11.92 1.52 -7.43
N ARG A 134 11.20 0.61 -8.11
CA ARG A 134 11.70 -0.73 -8.43
C ARG A 134 12.96 -0.67 -9.29
N SER A 135 12.93 0.11 -10.38
CA SER A 135 14.07 0.25 -11.28
C SER A 135 15.31 0.81 -10.59
N ILE A 136 15.15 1.81 -9.70
CA ILE A 136 16.26 2.36 -8.92
C ILE A 136 16.82 1.30 -7.98
N LYS A 137 15.98 0.59 -7.23
CA LYS A 137 16.41 -0.45 -6.30
C LYS A 137 17.09 -1.63 -7.00
N GLU A 138 16.63 -1.98 -8.20
CA GLU A 138 17.28 -3.01 -9.03
C GLU A 138 18.68 -2.57 -9.46
N ALA A 139 18.84 -1.33 -9.93
CA ALA A 139 20.15 -0.77 -10.29
C ALA A 139 21.10 -0.68 -9.08
N GLU A 140 20.61 -0.24 -7.92
CA GLU A 140 21.36 -0.22 -6.66
C GLU A 140 21.78 -1.63 -6.23
N ALA A 141 20.89 -2.60 -6.34
CA ALA A 141 21.18 -4.00 -6.01
C ALA A 141 22.22 -4.60 -6.95
N GLU A 142 22.18 -4.28 -8.24
CA GLU A 142 23.19 -4.72 -9.21
C GLU A 142 24.55 -4.09 -8.92
N ALA A 143 24.60 -2.78 -8.67
CA ALA A 143 25.84 -2.10 -8.27
C ALA A 143 26.45 -2.72 -7.01
N ALA A 144 25.65 -2.93 -5.96
CA ALA A 144 26.09 -3.57 -4.74
C ALA A 144 26.59 -5.01 -4.97
N ARG A 145 25.93 -5.79 -5.83
CA ARG A 145 26.37 -7.14 -6.21
C ARG A 145 27.75 -7.10 -6.87
N THR A 146 27.98 -6.19 -7.82
CA THR A 146 29.27 -6.08 -8.50
C THR A 146 30.40 -5.71 -7.53
N GLU A 147 30.14 -4.82 -6.58
CA GLU A 147 31.12 -4.43 -5.57
C GLU A 147 31.46 -5.58 -4.62
N ILE A 148 30.44 -6.31 -4.14
CA ILE A 148 30.63 -7.48 -3.28
C ILE A 148 31.41 -8.56 -4.02
N GLN A 149 31.09 -8.83 -5.29
CA GLN A 149 31.80 -9.81 -6.10
C GLN A 149 33.26 -9.41 -6.33
N ALA A 150 33.53 -8.14 -6.66
CA ALA A 150 34.89 -7.65 -6.86
C ALA A 150 35.73 -7.75 -5.58
N LYS A 151 35.14 -7.45 -4.42
CA LYS A 151 35.80 -7.63 -3.11
C LYS A 151 36.07 -9.10 -2.83
N ALA A 152 35.08 -9.97 -3.03
CA ALA A 152 35.22 -11.41 -2.82
C ALA A 152 36.33 -12.00 -3.71
N ASP A 153 36.40 -11.61 -4.98
CA ASP A 153 37.43 -12.08 -5.92
C ASP A 153 38.84 -11.58 -5.53
N ALA A 154 38.95 -10.34 -5.05
CA ALA A 154 40.21 -9.78 -4.57
C ALA A 154 40.72 -10.51 -3.32
N GLU A 155 39.84 -10.74 -2.35
CA GLU A 155 40.15 -11.50 -1.13
C GLU A 155 40.52 -12.96 -1.45
N ALA A 156 39.78 -13.60 -2.36
CA ALA A 156 40.08 -14.97 -2.80
C ALA A 156 41.48 -15.06 -3.44
N LYS A 157 41.84 -14.13 -4.34
CA LYS A 157 43.17 -14.07 -4.95
C LYS A 157 44.27 -13.83 -3.92
N PHE A 158 44.02 -12.96 -2.94
CA PHE A 158 44.97 -12.68 -1.87
C PHE A 158 45.22 -13.92 -0.99
N MET A 159 44.15 -14.61 -0.58
CA MET A 159 44.23 -15.85 0.19
C MET A 159 44.92 -16.97 -0.60
N GLN A 160 44.65 -17.07 -1.90
CA GLN A 160 45.33 -18.01 -2.79
C GLN A 160 46.84 -17.72 -2.87
N GLY A 161 47.23 -16.45 -3.04
CA GLY A 161 48.63 -16.03 -3.06
C GLY A 161 49.37 -16.37 -1.75
N GLN A 162 48.73 -16.12 -0.61
CA GLN A 162 49.27 -16.52 0.70
C GLN A 162 49.40 -18.04 0.83
N GLY A 163 48.40 -18.80 0.35
CA GLY A 163 48.45 -20.27 0.33
C GLY A 163 49.65 -20.79 -0.45
N ILE A 164 49.89 -20.25 -1.66
CA ILE A 164 51.04 -20.62 -2.49
C ILE A 164 52.37 -20.25 -1.79
N ALA A 165 52.46 -19.07 -1.18
CA ALA A 165 53.66 -18.66 -0.46
C ALA A 165 53.97 -19.59 0.73
N ARG A 166 52.96 -19.93 1.54
CA ARG A 166 53.09 -20.88 2.66
C ARG A 166 53.46 -22.28 2.16
N GLN A 167 52.82 -22.75 1.08
CA GLN A 167 53.14 -24.03 0.46
C GLN A 167 54.61 -24.07 0.00
N ARG A 168 55.10 -23.00 -0.66
CA ARG A 168 56.51 -22.89 -1.08
C ARG A 168 57.47 -22.91 0.10
N GLN A 169 57.14 -22.19 1.18
CA GLN A 169 57.94 -22.21 2.41
C GLN A 169 58.04 -23.62 3.01
N ALA A 170 56.91 -24.32 3.12
CA ALA A 170 56.86 -25.69 3.63
C ALA A 170 57.68 -26.68 2.78
N ILE A 171 57.67 -26.51 1.45
CA ILE A 171 58.51 -27.31 0.54
C ILE A 171 60.00 -27.04 0.79
N VAL A 172 60.40 -25.78 0.92
CA VAL A 172 61.80 -25.40 1.17
C VAL A 172 62.27 -25.90 2.53
N SER A 173 61.44 -25.79 3.57
CA SER A 173 61.77 -26.31 4.90
C SER A 173 61.88 -27.84 4.89
N GLY A 174 60.92 -28.55 4.28
CA GLY A 174 60.98 -30.00 4.18
C GLY A 174 62.19 -30.50 3.37
N LEU A 175 62.59 -29.77 2.33
CA LEU A 175 63.82 -30.08 1.58
C LEU A 175 65.07 -29.85 2.43
N ARG A 176 65.11 -28.76 3.22
CA ARG A 176 66.21 -28.48 4.14
C ARG A 176 66.34 -29.58 5.19
N ASP A 177 65.23 -30.02 5.77
CA ASP A 177 65.21 -31.11 6.75
C ASP A 177 65.69 -32.42 6.11
N SER A 178 65.24 -32.73 4.89
CA SER A 178 65.70 -33.89 4.12
C SER A 178 67.22 -33.87 3.88
N VAL A 179 67.79 -32.70 3.52
CA VAL A 179 69.23 -32.53 3.34
C VAL A 179 70.00 -32.68 4.66
N ASN A 180 69.45 -32.20 5.76
CA ASN A 180 70.07 -32.31 7.09
C ASN A 180 70.06 -33.76 7.60
N CYS A 181 68.95 -34.48 7.46
CA CYS A 181 68.87 -35.92 7.81
C CYS A 181 69.87 -36.74 6.99
N PHE A 182 69.97 -36.49 5.67
CA PHE A 182 70.89 -37.23 4.80
C PHE A 182 72.37 -36.99 5.14
N LYS A 183 72.73 -35.80 5.63
CA LYS A 183 74.08 -35.50 6.14
C LYS A 183 74.40 -36.19 7.47
N ALA A 184 73.39 -36.47 8.30
CA ALA A 184 73.58 -37.14 9.58
C ALA A 184 73.84 -38.65 9.42
N ASP A 185 73.20 -39.28 8.43
CA ASP A 185 73.35 -40.73 8.18
C ASP A 185 74.57 -41.11 7.31
N VAL A 186 75.19 -40.14 6.63
CA VAL A 186 76.35 -40.39 5.74
C VAL A 186 77.45 -39.35 5.95
N ALA A 187 78.53 -39.74 6.63
CA ALA A 187 79.69 -38.87 6.86
C ALA A 187 80.55 -38.72 5.57
N GLY A 188 80.57 -37.51 4.98
CA GLY A 188 81.55 -37.13 3.96
C GLY A 188 81.02 -36.57 2.64
N VAL A 189 79.73 -36.29 2.49
CA VAL A 189 79.16 -35.78 1.23
C VAL A 189 78.96 -34.25 1.25
N ASP A 190 79.49 -33.56 0.25
CA ASP A 190 79.31 -32.11 0.08
C ASP A 190 77.87 -31.76 -0.33
N SER A 191 77.36 -30.67 0.24
CA SER A 191 75.96 -30.20 0.12
C SER A 191 75.51 -30.02 -1.34
N LYS A 192 76.45 -29.71 -2.25
CA LYS A 192 76.18 -29.54 -3.69
C LYS A 192 75.85 -30.85 -4.40
N GLN A 193 76.40 -31.99 -3.96
CA GLN A 193 76.16 -33.29 -4.58
C GLN A 193 74.79 -33.89 -4.18
N VAL A 194 74.36 -33.66 -2.94
CA VAL A 194 73.04 -34.11 -2.43
C VAL A 194 71.89 -33.38 -3.13
N ILE A 195 72.02 -32.06 -3.34
CA ILE A 195 71.04 -31.27 -4.08
C ILE A 195 70.96 -31.72 -5.56
N GLY A 196 72.10 -32.13 -6.14
CA GLY A 196 72.16 -32.70 -7.48
C GLY A 196 71.32 -33.98 -7.64
N VAL A 197 71.37 -34.90 -6.69
CA VAL A 197 70.61 -36.17 -6.73
C VAL A 197 69.10 -35.96 -6.52
N LEU A 198 68.71 -35.02 -5.65
CA LEU A 198 67.30 -34.67 -5.36
C LEU A 198 66.60 -33.89 -6.49
N LEU A 199 67.35 -33.17 -7.34
CA LEU A 199 66.81 -32.45 -8.51
C LEU A 199 66.70 -33.32 -9.78
N VAL A 200 67.42 -34.45 -9.85
CA VAL A 200 67.41 -35.38 -10.99
C VAL A 200 66.03 -35.99 -11.31
N PRO A 201 65.14 -36.36 -10.35
CA PRO A 201 63.84 -36.92 -10.71
C PRO A 201 62.88 -35.90 -11.38
N GLN A 202 63.09 -34.59 -11.20
CA GLN A 202 62.26 -33.56 -11.86
C GLN A 202 62.51 -33.49 -13.38
N ARG A 203 63.71 -33.85 -13.84
CA ARG A 203 64.06 -33.88 -15.27
C ARG A 203 63.52 -35.12 -16.00
N ALA A 204 63.35 -36.24 -15.29
CA ALA A 204 62.78 -37.46 -15.86
C ALA A 204 61.23 -37.40 -15.96
N GLY A 205 60.57 -36.71 -15.03
CA GLY A 205 59.10 -36.51 -15.08
C GLY A 205 58.63 -35.64 -16.25
N PHE A 206 59.46 -34.70 -16.73
CA PHE A 206 59.09 -33.83 -17.85
C PHE A 206 59.20 -34.54 -19.22
N VAL A 207 60.08 -35.54 -19.36
CA VAL A 207 60.24 -36.29 -20.62
C VAL A 207 59.16 -37.37 -20.78
N LEU A 208 58.59 -37.90 -19.69
CA LEU A 208 57.53 -38.92 -19.78
C LEU A 208 56.15 -38.32 -20.14
N CYS A 209 55.90 -37.04 -19.82
CA CYS A 209 54.62 -36.39 -20.14
C CYS A 209 54.49 -35.99 -21.63
N ALA A 210 55.61 -35.82 -22.34
CA ALA A 210 55.62 -35.50 -23.77
C ALA A 210 55.34 -36.71 -24.70
N ARG A 211 55.22 -37.93 -24.16
CA ARG A 211 55.00 -39.16 -24.95
C ARG A 211 53.63 -39.83 -24.71
N VAL A 212 52.76 -39.22 -23.90
CA VAL A 212 51.40 -39.70 -23.61
C VAL A 212 50.38 -38.59 -23.87
N PHE A 213 50.41 -38.02 -25.08
CA PHE A 213 49.29 -37.28 -25.64
C PHE A 213 49.05 -37.83 -27.06
N PRO A 214 48.20 -38.86 -27.24
CA PRO A 214 47.69 -39.15 -28.56
C PRO A 214 46.78 -37.98 -28.95
N VAL A 215 47.08 -37.39 -30.09
CA VAL A 215 46.22 -36.47 -30.83
C VAL A 215 44.81 -37.07 -30.91
N ALA A 216 43.87 -36.48 -30.18
CA ALA A 216 42.44 -36.71 -30.33
C ALA A 216 41.74 -35.34 -30.35
N ARG A 217 41.70 -34.73 -31.54
CA ARG A 217 40.66 -33.79 -32.00
C ARG A 217 40.67 -33.77 -33.53
N ARG A 218 39.77 -34.57 -34.12
CA ARG A 218 38.82 -34.05 -35.11
C ARG A 218 37.62 -33.56 -34.33
#